data_AF-A0A699TRN7-F1
#
_entry.id   AF-A0A699TRN7-F1
#
_cell.length_a   1.000
_cell.length_b   1.000
_cell.length_c   1.000
_cell.angle_alpha   90.00
_cell.angle_beta   90.00
_cell.angle_gamma   90.00
#
_symmetry.space_group_name_H-M   'P 1'
#
loop_
_entity.id
_entity.type
_entity.pdbx_description
1 polymer ?
#
loop_
_entity_poly.entity_id
_entity_poly.type
_entity_poly.pdbx_seq_one_letter_code
_entity_poly.pdbx_strand_id
1 'polypeptide(L)'
;MVQKSGIQCYNCKEYGHIARECRKPKRAKDAGYHREKMLLCKQEEARIQLNAEQADWRDDTDDESDNQELEAHYMFMAKLQ
;
A
#
# COMPACT_ATOMS: atom_id res chain seq x y z
N MET A 1 -15.72 -15.16 3.40
CA MET A 1 -15.34 -14.99 4.82
C MET A 1 -13.90 -14.48 4.84
N VAL A 2 -13.61 -13.29 5.37
CA VAL A 2 -12.23 -12.77 5.44
C VAL A 2 -11.47 -13.59 6.50
N GLN A 3 -10.33 -14.14 6.11
CA GLN A 3 -9.41 -14.83 7.03
C GLN A 3 -8.80 -13.78 7.98
N LYS A 4 -9.23 -13.76 9.25
CA LYS A 4 -8.77 -12.77 10.26
C LYS A 4 -7.43 -13.14 10.91
N SER A 5 -6.85 -14.28 10.55
CA SER A 5 -5.64 -14.86 11.15
C SER A 5 -4.41 -13.95 11.10
N GLY A 6 -4.32 -13.04 10.13
CA GLY A 6 -3.22 -12.07 10.02
C GLY A 6 -3.37 -10.78 10.83
N ILE A 7 -4.51 -10.56 11.50
CA ILE A 7 -4.79 -9.28 12.18
C ILE A 7 -4.38 -9.36 13.64
N GLN A 8 -3.47 -8.49 14.08
CA GLN A 8 -3.10 -8.35 15.49
C GLN A 8 -4.08 -7.44 16.24
N CYS A 9 -4.59 -7.91 17.37
CA CYS A 9 -5.44 -7.15 18.26
C CYS A 9 -4.63 -6.08 19.00
N TYR A 10 -4.99 -4.80 18.82
CA TYR A 10 -4.32 -3.69 19.50
C TYR A 10 -4.44 -3.73 21.04
N ASN A 11 -5.51 -4.36 21.56
CA ASN A 11 -5.79 -4.46 23.00
C ASN A 11 -4.89 -5.49 23.70
N CYS A 12 -4.85 -6.73 23.20
CA CYS A 12 -4.16 -7.86 23.85
C CYS A 12 -2.91 -8.37 23.13
N LYS A 13 -2.58 -7.81 21.95
CA LYS A 13 -1.43 -8.18 21.10
C LYS A 13 -1.47 -9.59 20.49
N GLU A 14 -2.59 -10.30 20.61
CA GLU A 14 -2.82 -11.61 19.97
C GLU A 14 -3.37 -11.47 18.55
N TYR A 15 -3.11 -12.46 17.70
CA TYR A 15 -3.62 -12.51 16.33
C TYR A 15 -5.02 -13.13 16.24
N GLY A 16 -5.71 -12.90 15.12
CA GLY A 16 -6.98 -13.56 14.78
C GLY A 16 -8.25 -12.74 15.03
N HIS A 17 -8.13 -11.57 15.68
CA HIS A 17 -9.29 -10.72 15.97
C HIS A 17 -8.91 -9.24 16.06
N ILE A 18 -9.90 -8.37 15.85
CA ILE A 18 -9.74 -6.92 16.01
C ILE A 18 -9.99 -6.51 17.46
N ALA A 19 -9.47 -5.34 17.88
CA ALA A 19 -9.63 -4.86 19.25
C ALA A 19 -11.09 -4.73 19.70
N ARG A 20 -12.03 -4.47 18.78
CA ARG A 20 -13.48 -4.40 19.05
C ARG A 20 -14.09 -5.76 19.45
N GLU A 21 -13.47 -6.86 19.02
CA GLU A 21 -13.90 -8.24 19.28
C GLU A 21 -13.16 -8.86 20.48
N CYS A 22 -12.21 -8.14 21.07
CA CYS A 22 -11.39 -8.64 22.17
C CYS A 22 -12.22 -8.80 23.46
N ARG A 23 -12.19 -10.01 24.04
CA ARG A 23 -12.86 -10.31 25.31
C ARG A 23 -12.05 -9.92 26.54
N LYS A 24 -10.74 -9.66 26.39
CA LYS A 24 -9.88 -9.20 27.49
C LYS A 24 -10.27 -7.77 27.90
N PRO A 25 -10.04 -7.37 29.17
CA PRO A 25 -10.30 -6.00 29.61
C PRO A 25 -9.64 -4.97 28.69
N LYS A 26 -10.26 -3.79 28.58
CA LYS A 26 -9.69 -2.69 27.80
C LYS A 26 -8.36 -2.26 28.42
N ARG A 27 -7.34 -2.12 27.58
CA ARG A 27 -6.04 -1.58 27.96
C ARG A 27 -6.20 -0.16 28.51
N ALA A 28 -5.42 0.15 29.54
CA ALA A 28 -5.34 1.50 30.10
C ALA A 28 -4.84 2.49 29.04
N LYS A 29 -5.40 3.70 29.03
CA LYS A 29 -4.95 4.79 28.15
C LYS A 29 -3.81 5.56 28.79
N ASP A 30 -2.74 4.85 29.15
CA ASP A 30 -1.53 5.45 29.72
C ASP A 30 -0.71 6.22 28.66
N ALA A 31 0.40 6.83 29.09
CA ALA A 31 1.28 7.56 28.18
C ALA A 31 1.89 6.67 27.08
N GLY A 32 2.12 5.38 27.36
CA GLY A 32 2.62 4.42 26.38
C GLY A 32 1.58 4.12 25.30
N TYR A 33 0.31 3.93 25.68
CA TYR A 33 -0.81 3.80 24.75
C TYR A 33 -0.88 4.98 23.78
N HIS A 34 -0.80 6.21 24.31
CA HIS A 34 -0.89 7.41 23.47
C HIS A 34 0.30 7.54 22.53
N ARG A 35 1.52 7.28 23.00
CA ARG A 35 2.71 7.28 22.14
C ARG A 35 2.61 6.26 21.01
N GLU A 36 2.19 5.03 21.31
CA GLU A 36 2.01 3.99 20.30
C GLU A 36 0.95 4.40 19.25
N LYS A 37 -0.17 4.98 19.68
CA LYS A 37 -1.21 5.46 18.78
C LYS A 37 -0.73 6.60 17.87
N MET A 38 0.09 7.51 18.41
CA MET A 38 0.71 8.59 17.62
C MET A 38 1.65 8.04 16.54
N LEU A 39 2.43 7.01 16.86
CA LEU A 39 3.34 6.37 15.90
C LEU A 39 2.58 5.69 14.76
N LEU A 40 1.49 5.00 15.06
CA LEU A 40 0.62 4.38 14.05
C LEU A 40 0.03 5.43 13.09
N CYS A 41 -0.48 6.55 13.62
CA CYS A 41 -1.02 7.65 12.80
C CYS A 41 0.05 8.20 11.84
N LYS A 42 1.26 8.46 12.33
CA LYS A 42 2.38 8.93 11.50
C LYS A 42 2.77 7.93 10.41
N GLN A 43 2.72 6.64 10.71
CA GLN A 43 3.01 5.59 9.72
C GLN A 43 1.93 5.53 8.64
N GLU A 44 0.66 5.66 9.01
CA GLU A 44 -0.44 5.74 8.04
C GLU A 44 -0.33 7.00 7.18
N GLU A 45 -0.03 8.17 7.76
CA GLU A 45 0.23 9.41 7.02
C GLU A 45 1.39 9.26 6.03
N ALA A 46 2.50 8.67 6.45
CA ALA A 46 3.63 8.37 5.57
C ALA A 46 3.23 7.40 4.44
N ARG A 47 2.44 6.37 4.75
CA ARG A 47 1.94 5.42 3.74
C ARG A 47 1.01 6.11 2.73
N ILE A 48 0.15 7.03 3.19
CA ILE A 48 -0.75 7.80 2.32
C ILE A 48 0.08 8.71 1.39
N GLN A 49 1.09 9.41 1.93
CA GLN A 49 1.99 10.24 1.12
C GLN A 49 2.72 9.41 0.05
N LEU A 50 3.33 8.29 0.43
CA LEU A 50 4.01 7.40 -0.52
C LEU A 50 3.06 6.84 -1.58
N ASN A 51 1.82 6.51 -1.22
CA ASN A 51 0.82 6.06 -2.19
C ASN A 51 0.39 7.17 -3.15
N ALA A 52 0.29 8.42 -2.68
CA ALA A 52 -0.03 9.57 -3.53
C ALA A 52 1.10 9.83 -4.54
N GLU A 53 2.36 9.80 -4.08
CA GLU A 53 3.52 9.87 -4.96
C GLU A 53 3.48 8.72 -5.98
N GLN A 54 3.22 7.48 -5.58
CA GLN A 54 3.18 6.36 -6.53
C GLN A 54 2.01 6.42 -7.53
N ALA A 55 0.91 7.11 -7.20
CA ALA A 55 -0.22 7.30 -8.10
C ALA A 55 0.06 8.34 -9.19
N ASP A 56 0.86 9.36 -8.88
CA ASP A 56 1.28 10.40 -9.83
C ASP A 56 2.14 9.82 -10.98
N TRP A 57 2.93 8.79 -10.71
CA TRP A 57 3.83 8.16 -11.69
C TRP A 57 3.15 7.10 -12.57
N ARG A 58 1.89 6.74 -12.27
CA ARG A 58 1.15 5.73 -13.05
C ARG A 58 0.36 6.32 -14.22
N ASP A 59 0.42 7.63 -14.42
CA ASP A 59 -0.26 8.32 -15.55
C ASP A 59 0.62 8.39 -16.82
N ASP A 60 1.94 8.17 -16.70
CA ASP A 60 2.89 8.26 -17.83
C ASP A 60 3.16 6.90 -18.54
N THR A 61 2.39 5.84 -18.23
CA THR A 61 2.48 4.54 -18.92
C THR A 61 1.17 4.17 -19.61
N ASP A 62 0.63 5.10 -20.39
CA ASP A 62 -0.32 4.82 -21.48
C ASP A 62 0.22 5.35 -22.82
N ASP A 63 1.54 5.35 -23.00
CA ASP A 63 2.14 5.43 -24.34
C ASP A 63 2.60 4.04 -24.78
N GLU A 64 1.63 3.14 -24.91
CA GLU A 64 1.82 1.86 -25.60
C GLU A 64 1.49 2.00 -27.10
N SER A 65 1.84 3.16 -27.70
CA SER A 65 1.67 3.45 -29.13
C SER A 65 2.99 3.46 -29.93
N ASP A 66 4.13 3.68 -29.26
CA ASP A 66 5.45 3.78 -29.91
C ASP A 66 6.02 2.45 -30.45
N ASN A 67 5.52 1.30 -30.00
CA ASN A 67 6.04 0.00 -30.45
C ASN A 67 5.62 -0.37 -31.89
N GLN A 68 4.53 0.20 -32.42
CA GLN A 68 4.07 -0.07 -33.78
C GLN A 68 4.84 0.77 -34.83
N GLU A 69 5.17 2.01 -34.48
CA GLU A 69 5.89 2.94 -35.37
C GLU A 69 7.38 2.59 -35.45
N LEU A 70 7.99 2.19 -34.33
CA LEU A 70 9.39 1.78 -34.28
C LEU A 70 9.65 0.48 -35.08
N GLU A 71 8.72 -0.48 -35.03
CA GLU A 71 8.79 -1.72 -35.82
C GLU A 71 8.65 -1.44 -37.33
N ALA A 72 7.74 -0.54 -37.72
CA ALA A 72 7.58 -0.14 -39.12
C ALA A 72 8.83 0.57 -39.66
N HIS A 73 9.45 1.42 -38.83
CA HIS A 73 10.70 2.10 -39.16
C HIS A 73 11.86 1.11 -39.33
N TYR A 74 12.00 0.12 -38.42
CA TYR A 74 13.03 -0.91 -38.52
C TYR A 74 12.84 -1.81 -39.75
N MET A 75 11.58 -2.19 -40.04
CA MET A 75 11.22 -2.97 -41.22
C MET A 75 11.43 -2.21 -42.54
N PHE A 76 11.34 -0.89 -42.53
CA PHE A 76 11.65 -0.04 -43.70
C PHE A 76 13.15 0.07 -43.92
N MET A 77 13.94 0.30 -42.85
CA MET A 77 15.39 0.37 -42.93
C MET A 77 16.02 -0.96 -43.39
N ALA A 78 15.43 -2.10 -43.02
CA ALA A 78 15.87 -3.43 -43.46
C ALA A 78 15.57 -3.73 -44.95
N LYS A 79 14.62 -3.02 -45.57
CA LYS A 79 14.25 -3.20 -46.99
C LYS A 79 15.07 -2.34 -47.96
N LEU A 80 15.90 -1.43 -47.44
CA LEU A 80 16.77 -0.56 -48.22
C LEU A 80 18.22 -1.09 -48.30
N GLN A 81 18.45 -2.39 -48.02
CA GLN A 81 19.69 -3.10 -48.32
C GLN A 81 19.68 -3.73 -49.71
#